data_AF-A0A7C7RWJ7-F1
#
_entry.id   AF-A0A7C7RWJ7-F1
#
_cell.length_a   1.000
_cell.length_b   1.000
_cell.length_c   1.000
_cell.angle_alpha   90.00
_cell.angle_beta   90.00
_cell.angle_gamma   90.00
#
_symmetry.space_group_name_H-M   'P 1'
#
loop_
_entity.id
_entity.type
_entity.pdbx_description
1 polymer ?
#
loop_
_entity_poly.entity_id
_entity_poly.type
_entity_poly.pdbx_seq_one_letter_code
_entity_poly.pdbx_strand_id
1 'polypeptide(L)'
;MVEGKGAKVGLITTEGFEDVLEIRRVARPKEAAFDFWVDNPPPLVPRYLRKGARERINAEGRIVVPLDPSSLEEAFRTFEEEGVEAVAVSLLFSFLNPIHERQIRDLLERRLPELHISLSSEVCPESREYERTSTTVMNAYLGPVIEDYLRELLQRLKGRHPRCRLFIFQSNGGSMPAEVAVSYAVSLINSGPAGGAIAASFVSRLTGRQRAIGIDMGGTTCDISVIEGGVPKTTTWGGVSEYPVKLPMIDLRTIGAGGGSIAWVDDLGALHVGPQSAGSDPGPACYGWGGELPTVTDANCVLGRLNPRYFLGGRFDLKPDRAIEAIKRHVADKMGLTVEEAALNIVKIVNANMGKAISKVSVEKGYDLRDFALIAFGGAAPLHACELAEGLEIGTVIIPFMNGGLSAVGLAISEVQHDYVKTIAKKAQGLSPEELLAHFQELQQKGLAQLQREGIDRSQAVIEWSADMRYEGQSWELNVPIAPRNS
;
A
#
# COMPACT_ATOMS: atom_id res chain seq x y z
N MET A 1 4.25 10.82 3.42
CA MET A 1 3.19 10.35 4.36
C MET A 1 3.75 10.09 5.76
N VAL A 2 4.53 9.03 5.99
CA VAL A 2 5.03 8.70 7.35
C VAL A 2 5.84 9.83 7.98
N GLU A 3 6.69 10.51 7.19
CA GLU A 3 7.50 11.65 7.68
C GLU A 3 6.74 12.98 7.72
N GLY A 4 5.45 13.03 7.36
CA GLY A 4 4.69 14.28 7.31
C GLY A 4 5.15 15.29 6.24
N LYS A 5 6.00 14.87 5.29
CA LYS A 5 6.53 15.69 4.19
C LYS A 5 5.69 15.53 2.92
N GLY A 6 4.64 16.32 2.78
CA GLY A 6 3.85 16.39 1.56
C GLY A 6 3.24 17.77 1.41
N ALA A 7 2.46 17.95 0.34
CA ALA A 7 1.92 19.25 -0.02
C ALA A 7 0.97 19.80 1.06
N LYS A 8 0.93 21.12 1.24
CA LYS A 8 -0.12 21.77 2.03
C LYS A 8 -1.44 21.68 1.27
N VAL A 9 -2.39 20.90 1.80
CA VAL A 9 -3.66 20.60 1.11
C VAL A 9 -4.83 21.39 1.68
N GLY A 10 -5.67 21.95 0.80
CA GLY A 10 -7.02 22.42 1.11
C GLY A 10 -8.07 21.34 0.82
N LEU A 11 -9.15 21.30 1.60
CA LEU A 11 -10.26 20.37 1.39
C LEU A 11 -11.57 21.15 1.20
N ILE A 12 -12.27 20.86 0.10
CA ILE A 12 -13.64 21.32 -0.13
C ILE A 12 -14.59 20.13 0.02
N THR A 13 -15.55 20.24 0.94
CA THR A 13 -16.63 19.25 1.14
C THR A 13 -17.99 19.86 0.87
N THR A 14 -19.05 19.05 0.87
CA THR A 14 -20.41 19.58 1.06
C THR A 14 -20.47 20.38 2.37
N GLU A 15 -21.17 21.51 2.39
CA GLU A 15 -21.39 22.31 3.60
C GLU A 15 -21.95 21.45 4.75
N GLY A 16 -21.36 21.58 5.94
CA GLY A 16 -21.67 20.78 7.13
C GLY A 16 -20.96 19.42 7.22
N PHE A 17 -20.10 19.08 6.25
CA PHE A 17 -19.30 17.85 6.23
C PHE A 17 -17.78 18.10 6.33
N GLU A 18 -17.38 19.31 6.71
CA GLU A 18 -15.97 19.75 6.78
C GLU A 18 -15.15 18.96 7.80
N ASP A 19 -15.83 18.38 8.79
CA ASP A 19 -15.22 17.63 9.90
C ASP A 19 -15.19 16.11 9.68
N VAL A 20 -15.48 15.63 8.47
CA VAL A 20 -15.48 14.19 8.14
C VAL A 20 -14.16 13.49 8.47
N LEU A 21 -13.02 14.17 8.25
CA LEU A 21 -11.69 13.62 8.55
C LEU A 21 -11.33 13.65 10.04
N GLU A 22 -11.98 14.52 10.81
CA GLU A 22 -11.84 14.60 12.27
C GLU A 22 -12.66 13.50 12.95
N ILE A 23 -13.90 13.34 12.49
CA ILE A 23 -14.85 12.39 13.06
C ILE A 23 -14.46 10.95 12.76
N ARG A 24 -13.93 10.65 11.57
CA ARG A 24 -13.42 9.31 11.16
C ARG A 24 -14.40 8.17 11.35
N ARG A 25 -15.70 8.45 11.32
CA ARG A 25 -16.75 7.48 11.70
C ARG A 25 -16.52 6.85 13.09
N VAL A 26 -15.90 7.61 14.01
CA VAL A 26 -15.52 7.19 15.37
C VAL A 26 -14.50 6.03 15.37
N ALA A 27 -13.76 5.84 14.26
CA ALA A 27 -12.68 4.88 14.19
C ALA A 27 -11.53 5.30 15.13
N ARG A 28 -11.01 4.32 15.86
CA ARG A 28 -9.80 4.45 16.70
C ARG A 28 -8.64 3.71 16.03
N PRO A 29 -7.39 4.05 16.40
CA PRO A 29 -6.23 3.31 15.95
C PRO A 29 -6.38 1.82 16.25
N LYS A 30 -6.10 0.97 15.26
CA LYS A 30 -6.38 -0.48 15.37
C LYS A 30 -5.66 -1.13 16.55
N GLU A 31 -4.44 -0.69 16.82
CA GLU A 31 -3.59 -1.23 17.90
C GLU A 31 -4.06 -0.80 19.30
N ALA A 32 -4.84 0.27 19.37
CA ALA A 32 -5.37 0.84 20.60
C ALA A 32 -6.91 0.89 20.59
N ALA A 33 -7.55 -0.04 19.88
CA ALA A 33 -9.01 -0.05 19.70
C ALA A 33 -9.79 -0.07 21.02
N PHE A 34 -9.20 -0.63 22.07
CA PHE A 34 -9.75 -0.72 23.43
C PHE A 34 -9.23 0.36 24.38
N ASP A 35 -8.30 1.20 23.95
CA ASP A 35 -7.89 2.36 24.71
C ASP A 35 -8.90 3.50 24.45
N PHE A 36 -9.47 4.04 25.53
CA PHE A 36 -10.42 5.15 25.46
C PHE A 36 -9.72 6.51 25.53
N TRP A 37 -8.43 6.52 25.86
CA TRP A 37 -7.61 7.71 26.01
C TRP A 37 -6.66 7.93 24.84
N VAL A 38 -6.67 7.02 23.86
CA VAL A 38 -5.83 7.15 22.66
C VAL A 38 -6.37 8.25 21.75
N ASP A 39 -5.48 9.16 21.38
CA ASP A 39 -5.76 10.16 20.35
C ASP A 39 -5.54 9.58 18.95
N ASN A 40 -6.37 10.04 18.04
CA ASN A 40 -6.19 9.80 16.61
C ASN A 40 -5.03 10.67 16.11
N PRO A 41 -4.19 10.19 15.15
CA PRO A 41 -3.18 11.04 14.53
C PRO A 41 -3.87 12.25 13.86
N PRO A 42 -3.26 13.43 13.80
CA PRO A 42 -3.92 14.63 13.26
C PRO A 42 -4.34 14.42 11.80
N PRO A 43 -5.50 14.91 11.33
CA PRO A 43 -5.86 14.83 9.92
C PRO A 43 -4.82 15.51 9.02
N LEU A 44 -4.60 14.98 7.81
CA LEU A 44 -3.68 15.56 6.81
C LEU A 44 -4.06 17.00 6.40
N VAL A 45 -5.35 17.35 6.54
CA VAL A 45 -5.86 18.70 6.30
C VAL A 45 -6.35 19.29 7.63
N PRO A 46 -5.69 20.33 8.16
CA PRO A 46 -6.11 20.96 9.40
C PRO A 46 -7.44 21.71 9.23
N ARG A 47 -8.20 21.88 10.32
CA ARG A 47 -9.58 22.40 10.29
C ARG A 47 -9.78 23.69 9.50
N TYR A 48 -8.85 24.64 9.63
CA TYR A 48 -8.95 25.95 8.98
C TYR A 48 -8.83 25.88 7.44
N LEU A 49 -8.30 24.78 6.90
CA LEU A 49 -8.22 24.48 5.46
C LEU A 49 -9.33 23.53 4.98
N ARG A 50 -10.29 23.16 5.85
CA ARG A 50 -11.48 22.38 5.49
C ARG A 50 -12.67 23.32 5.34
N LYS A 51 -13.19 23.46 4.12
CA LYS A 51 -14.21 24.45 3.75
C LYS A 51 -15.42 23.77 3.10
N GLY A 52 -16.60 24.26 3.42
CA GLY A 52 -17.87 23.78 2.88
C GLY A 52 -18.25 24.52 1.61
N ALA A 53 -18.64 23.78 0.58
CA ALA A 53 -19.34 24.30 -0.59
C ALA A 53 -20.84 24.18 -0.35
N ARG A 54 -21.58 25.29 -0.54
CA ARG A 54 -23.04 25.28 -0.44
C ARG A 54 -23.63 24.63 -1.68
N GLU A 55 -23.88 23.33 -1.56
CA GLU A 55 -24.44 22.46 -2.58
C GLU A 55 -25.12 21.25 -1.92
N ARG A 56 -25.99 20.53 -2.63
CA ARG A 56 -26.42 19.20 -2.22
C ARG A 56 -26.83 18.32 -3.38
N ILE A 57 -26.28 17.11 -3.43
CA ILE A 57 -26.78 15.98 -4.24
C ILE A 57 -27.35 14.91 -3.30
N ASN A 58 -28.43 14.23 -3.71
CA ASN A 58 -29.06 13.17 -2.92
C ASN A 58 -28.59 11.74 -3.34
N ALA A 59 -29.09 10.73 -2.64
CA ALA A 59 -28.73 9.32 -2.87
C ALA A 59 -29.16 8.78 -4.25
N GLU A 60 -30.09 9.46 -4.94
CA GLU A 60 -30.49 9.14 -6.31
C GLU A 60 -29.69 9.94 -7.37
N GLY A 61 -28.66 10.70 -6.95
CA GLY A 61 -27.84 11.52 -7.84
C GLY A 61 -28.51 12.81 -8.32
N ARG A 62 -29.65 13.20 -7.74
CA ARG A 62 -30.39 14.42 -8.09
C ARG A 62 -29.85 15.62 -7.32
N ILE A 63 -29.78 16.76 -7.99
CA ILE A 63 -29.42 18.04 -7.38
C ILE A 63 -30.58 18.50 -6.49
N VAL A 64 -30.33 18.66 -5.20
CA VAL A 64 -31.26 19.20 -4.20
C VAL A 64 -30.98 20.69 -3.97
N VAL A 65 -29.71 21.06 -3.87
CA VAL A 65 -29.24 22.45 -3.79
C VAL A 65 -28.18 22.63 -4.86
N PRO A 66 -28.40 23.50 -5.87
CA PRO A 66 -27.38 23.81 -6.87
C PRO A 66 -26.12 24.35 -6.19
N LEU A 67 -24.95 24.09 -6.78
CA LEU A 67 -23.71 24.71 -6.34
C LEU A 67 -23.83 26.24 -6.39
N ASP A 68 -23.56 26.88 -5.25
CA ASP A 68 -23.45 28.32 -5.11
C ASP A 68 -21.97 28.74 -5.17
N PRO A 69 -21.49 29.30 -6.30
CA PRO A 69 -20.07 29.66 -6.45
C PRO A 69 -19.60 30.70 -5.44
N SER A 70 -20.49 31.56 -4.93
CA SER A 70 -20.14 32.60 -3.96
C SER A 70 -19.72 32.02 -2.61
N SER A 71 -20.21 30.81 -2.27
CA SER A 71 -19.82 30.11 -1.03
C SER A 71 -18.34 29.67 -1.01
N LEU A 72 -17.69 29.63 -2.18
CA LEU A 72 -16.29 29.21 -2.33
C LEU A 72 -15.29 30.36 -2.23
N GLU A 73 -15.75 31.61 -2.27
CA GLU A 73 -14.86 32.78 -2.30
C GLU A 73 -13.95 32.85 -1.05
N GLU A 74 -14.51 32.58 0.12
CA GLU A 74 -13.72 32.51 1.35
C GLU A 74 -12.71 31.36 1.29
N ALA A 75 -13.12 30.19 0.79
CA ALA A 75 -12.24 29.04 0.67
C ALA A 75 -11.02 29.35 -0.21
N PHE A 76 -11.26 29.94 -1.38
CA PHE A 76 -10.21 30.32 -2.32
C PHE A 76 -9.28 31.37 -1.73
N ARG A 77 -9.82 32.39 -1.05
CA ARG A 77 -9.02 33.40 -0.37
C ARG A 77 -8.14 32.78 0.72
N THR A 78 -8.71 31.93 1.58
CA THR A 78 -7.93 31.22 2.61
C THR A 78 -6.85 30.34 1.98
N PHE A 79 -7.14 29.62 0.90
CA PHE A 79 -6.16 28.75 0.24
C PHE A 79 -5.00 29.56 -0.38
N GLU A 80 -5.29 30.73 -0.95
CA GLU A 80 -4.29 31.65 -1.48
C GLU A 80 -3.43 32.26 -0.36
N GLU A 81 -4.05 32.80 0.69
CA GLU A 81 -3.38 33.41 1.85
C GLU A 81 -2.47 32.42 2.59
N GLU A 82 -2.92 31.17 2.70
CA GLU A 82 -2.19 30.11 3.39
C GLU A 82 -1.16 29.40 2.50
N GLY A 83 -1.07 29.73 1.21
CA GLY A 83 -0.15 29.06 0.29
C GLY A 83 -0.42 27.56 0.18
N VAL A 84 -1.70 27.18 0.02
CA VAL A 84 -2.09 25.81 -0.32
C VAL A 84 -1.45 25.45 -1.66
N GLU A 85 -0.95 24.21 -1.78
CA GLU A 85 -0.28 23.70 -2.99
C GLU A 85 -1.20 22.75 -3.78
N ALA A 86 -2.18 22.12 -3.11
CA ALA A 86 -3.13 21.21 -3.73
C ALA A 86 -4.50 21.26 -3.06
N VAL A 87 -5.57 20.97 -3.80
CA VAL A 87 -6.94 20.95 -3.27
C VAL A 87 -7.61 19.61 -3.57
N ALA A 88 -8.14 18.99 -2.52
CA ALA A 88 -9.04 17.86 -2.63
C ALA A 88 -10.49 18.36 -2.60
N VAL A 89 -11.33 17.88 -3.53
CA VAL A 89 -12.76 18.15 -3.56
C VAL A 89 -13.50 16.83 -3.36
N SER A 90 -14.28 16.73 -2.29
CA SER A 90 -15.03 15.53 -1.93
C SER A 90 -16.44 15.89 -1.49
N LEU A 91 -17.36 15.90 -2.46
CA LEU A 91 -18.78 16.17 -2.20
C LEU A 91 -19.54 14.86 -1.95
N LEU A 92 -20.67 14.96 -1.25
CA LEU A 92 -21.55 13.81 -1.05
C LEU A 92 -22.18 13.38 -2.37
N PHE A 93 -22.21 12.06 -2.59
CA PHE A 93 -22.78 11.45 -3.79
C PHE A 93 -22.15 11.90 -5.13
N SER A 94 -20.97 12.53 -5.10
CA SER A 94 -20.23 12.92 -6.32
C SER A 94 -19.88 11.73 -7.22
N PHE A 95 -19.74 10.54 -6.64
CA PHE A 95 -19.57 9.27 -7.36
C PHE A 95 -20.79 8.87 -8.20
N LEU A 96 -21.99 9.38 -7.88
CA LEU A 96 -23.20 9.18 -8.70
C LEU A 96 -23.36 10.32 -9.70
N ASN A 97 -23.10 11.55 -9.28
CA ASN A 97 -23.22 12.75 -10.11
C ASN A 97 -22.07 13.73 -9.83
N PRO A 98 -21.03 13.76 -10.69
CA PRO A 98 -19.81 14.54 -10.45
C PRO A 98 -19.92 16.01 -10.84
N ILE A 99 -21.11 16.49 -11.24
CA ILE A 99 -21.26 17.81 -11.89
C ILE A 99 -20.76 18.97 -11.02
N HIS A 100 -21.09 18.98 -9.72
CA HIS A 100 -20.64 20.03 -8.81
C HIS A 100 -19.12 19.98 -8.56
N GLU A 101 -18.53 18.79 -8.43
CA GLU A 101 -17.07 18.66 -8.27
C GLU A 101 -16.32 19.21 -9.50
N ARG A 102 -16.81 18.92 -10.70
CA ARG A 102 -16.24 19.43 -11.95
C ARG A 102 -16.37 20.95 -12.05
N GLN A 103 -17.52 21.51 -11.66
CA GLN A 103 -17.71 22.96 -11.60
C GLN A 103 -16.74 23.63 -10.61
N ILE A 104 -16.49 23.01 -9.45
CA ILE A 104 -15.51 23.52 -8.47
C ILE A 104 -14.09 23.50 -9.06
N ARG A 105 -13.70 22.43 -9.77
CA ARG A 105 -12.42 22.39 -10.49
C ARG A 105 -12.31 23.54 -11.49
N ASP A 106 -13.31 23.74 -12.34
CA ASP A 106 -13.27 24.80 -13.35
C ASP A 106 -13.12 26.20 -12.71
N LEU A 107 -13.67 26.40 -11.50
CA LEU A 107 -13.51 27.64 -10.73
C LEU A 107 -12.10 27.77 -10.13
N LEU A 108 -11.57 26.69 -9.55
CA LEU A 108 -10.22 26.63 -9.00
C LEU A 108 -9.17 26.87 -10.08
N GLU A 109 -9.26 26.20 -11.23
CA GLU A 109 -8.33 26.37 -12.36
C GLU A 109 -8.30 27.80 -12.88
N ARG A 110 -9.44 28.51 -12.84
CA ARG A 110 -9.51 29.93 -13.25
C ARG A 110 -8.91 30.89 -12.22
N ARG A 111 -9.05 30.59 -10.92
CA ARG A 111 -8.65 31.50 -9.83
C ARG A 111 -7.23 31.23 -9.33
N LEU A 112 -6.84 29.97 -9.24
CA LEU A 112 -5.60 29.45 -8.66
C LEU A 112 -5.02 28.34 -9.58
N PRO A 113 -4.53 28.70 -10.78
CA PRO A 113 -4.13 27.74 -11.82
C PRO A 113 -2.93 26.85 -11.45
N GLU A 114 -2.13 27.24 -10.46
CA GLU A 114 -0.95 26.50 -10.00
C GLU A 114 -1.30 25.34 -9.06
N LEU A 115 -2.55 25.25 -8.59
CA LEU A 115 -2.97 24.22 -7.64
C LEU A 115 -3.15 22.86 -8.32
N HIS A 116 -2.61 21.82 -7.71
CA HIS A 116 -2.96 20.46 -8.07
C HIS A 116 -4.35 20.11 -7.52
N ILE A 117 -5.30 19.73 -8.37
CA ILE A 117 -6.70 19.47 -7.98
C ILE A 117 -6.99 17.97 -8.06
N SER A 118 -7.56 17.40 -6.99
CA SER A 118 -8.05 16.03 -6.96
C SER A 118 -9.55 15.98 -6.69
N LEU A 119 -10.32 15.47 -7.65
CA LEU A 119 -11.76 15.25 -7.50
C LEU A 119 -12.03 13.84 -6.99
N SER A 120 -12.85 13.72 -5.94
CA SER A 120 -13.17 12.42 -5.37
C SER A 120 -13.90 11.50 -6.36
N SER A 121 -14.70 12.07 -7.25
CA SER A 121 -15.37 11.36 -8.35
C SER A 121 -14.44 10.86 -9.46
N GLU A 122 -13.17 11.26 -9.47
CA GLU A 122 -12.16 10.80 -10.42
C GLU A 122 -11.13 9.86 -9.77
N VAL A 123 -10.76 10.16 -8.52
CA VAL A 123 -9.79 9.37 -7.73
C VAL A 123 -10.42 8.12 -7.13
N CYS A 124 -11.58 8.24 -6.49
CA CYS A 124 -12.26 7.13 -5.80
C CYS A 124 -13.79 7.29 -5.98
N PRO A 125 -14.35 6.92 -7.17
CA PRO A 125 -15.76 7.07 -7.51
C PRO A 125 -16.65 6.03 -6.80
N GLU A 126 -16.54 5.97 -5.48
CA GLU A 126 -17.18 4.98 -4.63
C GLU A 126 -17.91 5.57 -3.42
N SER A 127 -18.86 4.79 -2.92
CA SER A 127 -19.54 5.10 -1.66
C SER A 127 -18.59 5.06 -0.45
N ARG A 128 -19.06 5.61 0.68
CA ARG A 128 -18.36 5.84 1.96
C ARG A 128 -17.49 7.11 1.95
N GLU A 129 -18.07 8.17 2.46
CA GLU A 129 -17.55 9.54 2.42
C GLU A 129 -16.22 9.72 3.15
N TYR A 130 -16.01 9.05 4.29
CA TYR A 130 -14.76 9.20 5.04
C TYR A 130 -13.57 8.63 4.26
N GLU A 131 -13.67 7.38 3.82
CA GLU A 131 -12.60 6.68 3.12
C GLU A 131 -12.35 7.25 1.72
N ARG A 132 -13.42 7.65 1.01
CA ARG A 132 -13.30 8.39 -0.25
C ARG A 132 -12.59 9.73 -0.05
N THR A 133 -12.95 10.50 0.97
CA THR A 133 -12.31 11.80 1.25
C THR A 133 -10.87 11.61 1.66
N SER A 134 -10.56 10.64 2.52
CA SER A 134 -9.19 10.33 2.96
C SER A 134 -8.30 9.94 1.77
N THR A 135 -8.80 9.08 0.88
CA THR A 135 -8.11 8.68 -0.37
C THR A 135 -7.84 9.88 -1.28
N THR A 136 -8.85 10.74 -1.48
CA THR A 136 -8.73 11.94 -2.35
C THR A 136 -7.74 12.96 -1.77
N VAL A 137 -7.76 13.15 -0.45
CA VAL A 137 -6.79 14.02 0.25
C VAL A 137 -5.38 13.46 0.16
N MET A 138 -5.19 12.14 0.32
CA MET A 138 -3.87 11.52 0.14
C MET A 138 -3.36 11.69 -1.29
N ASN A 139 -4.24 11.61 -2.30
CA ASN A 139 -3.87 11.89 -3.69
C ASN A 139 -3.39 13.33 -3.86
N ALA A 140 -4.15 14.32 -3.36
CA ALA A 140 -3.77 15.73 -3.41
C ALA A 140 -2.46 16.02 -2.64
N TYR A 141 -2.27 15.37 -1.49
CA TYR A 141 -1.09 15.53 -0.64
C TYR A 141 0.19 15.01 -1.27
N LEU A 142 0.09 13.92 -2.04
CA LEU A 142 1.21 13.27 -2.72
C LEU A 142 1.48 13.82 -4.13
N GLY A 143 0.45 14.30 -4.83
CA GLY A 143 0.50 14.75 -6.23
C GLY A 143 1.70 15.64 -6.54
N PRO A 144 1.84 16.82 -5.89
CA PRO A 144 2.94 17.75 -6.18
C PRO A 144 4.33 17.15 -5.93
N VAL A 145 4.50 16.39 -4.84
CA VAL A 145 5.79 15.75 -4.50
C VAL A 145 6.19 14.72 -5.57
N ILE A 146 5.23 13.92 -6.01
CA ILE A 146 5.44 12.91 -7.05
C ILE A 146 5.69 13.59 -8.40
N GLU A 147 4.96 14.65 -8.73
CA GLU A 147 5.16 15.41 -9.97
C GLU A 147 6.58 15.97 -10.07
N ASP A 148 7.05 16.65 -9.03
CA ASP A 148 8.40 17.22 -9.00
C ASP A 148 9.48 16.13 -9.17
N TYR A 149 9.33 15.02 -8.45
CA TYR A 149 10.24 13.89 -8.54
C TYR A 149 10.25 13.27 -9.95
N LEU A 150 9.07 13.01 -10.52
CA LEU A 150 8.95 12.41 -11.85
C LEU A 150 9.45 13.35 -12.94
N ARG A 151 9.21 14.66 -12.81
CA ARG A 151 9.71 15.68 -13.73
C ARG A 151 11.24 15.68 -13.76
N GLU A 152 11.89 15.69 -12.59
CA GLU A 152 13.34 15.66 -12.50
C GLU A 152 13.92 14.34 -13.06
N LEU A 153 13.32 13.21 -12.70
CA LEU A 153 13.74 11.89 -13.19
C LEU A 153 13.61 11.78 -14.71
N LEU A 154 12.49 12.22 -15.29
CA LEU A 154 12.26 12.23 -16.73
C LEU A 154 13.24 13.15 -17.47
N GLN A 155 13.56 14.33 -16.92
CA GLN A 155 14.55 15.23 -17.51
C GLN A 155 15.94 14.57 -17.55
N ARG A 156 16.37 13.97 -16.44
CA ARG A 156 17.66 13.24 -16.35
C ARG A 156 17.70 12.05 -17.31
N LEU A 157 16.60 11.30 -17.41
CA LEU A 157 16.49 10.15 -18.33
C LEU A 157 16.51 10.59 -19.79
N LYS A 158 15.76 11.64 -20.18
CA LYS A 158 15.76 12.16 -21.55
C LYS A 158 17.16 12.60 -22.01
N GLY A 159 17.96 13.17 -21.10
CA GLY A 159 19.35 13.56 -21.39
C GLY A 159 20.30 12.40 -21.71
N ARG A 160 20.03 11.19 -21.19
CA ARG A 160 20.91 10.00 -21.36
C ARG A 160 20.32 8.92 -22.27
N HIS A 161 19.00 8.73 -22.21
CA HIS A 161 18.25 7.68 -22.86
C HIS A 161 16.96 8.25 -23.48
N PRO A 162 17.04 9.01 -24.59
CA PRO A 162 15.90 9.76 -25.14
C PRO A 162 14.73 8.89 -25.64
N ARG A 163 14.97 7.59 -25.87
CA ARG A 163 13.93 6.61 -26.27
C ARG A 163 13.36 5.80 -25.09
N CYS A 164 13.86 6.01 -23.88
CA CYS A 164 13.39 5.29 -22.70
C CYS A 164 12.02 5.83 -22.28
N ARG A 165 11.06 4.92 -22.09
CA ARG A 165 9.77 5.22 -21.49
C ARG A 165 9.82 4.81 -20.02
N LEU A 166 9.39 5.71 -19.14
CA LEU A 166 9.35 5.45 -17.70
C LEU A 166 7.95 4.97 -17.31
N PHE A 167 7.89 3.79 -16.73
CA PHE A 167 6.69 3.24 -16.12
C PHE A 167 6.87 3.23 -14.60
N ILE A 168 5.80 3.59 -13.90
CA ILE A 168 5.72 3.65 -12.45
C ILE A 168 4.81 2.51 -11.99
N PHE A 169 5.27 1.79 -10.98
CA PHE A 169 4.58 0.64 -10.45
C PHE A 169 3.53 1.04 -9.42
N GLN A 170 2.43 0.30 -9.39
CA GLN A 170 1.23 0.60 -8.61
C GLN A 170 1.00 -0.44 -7.52
N SER A 171 0.19 -0.09 -6.53
CA SER A 171 -0.20 -0.98 -5.43
C SER A 171 -1.11 -2.13 -5.86
N ASN A 172 -1.78 -2.03 -7.02
CA ASN A 172 -2.58 -3.10 -7.63
C ASN A 172 -1.75 -4.19 -8.31
N GLY A 173 -0.42 -4.04 -8.39
CA GLY A 173 0.48 -4.99 -9.04
C GLY A 173 0.78 -4.70 -10.51
N GLY A 174 0.14 -3.69 -11.09
CA GLY A 174 0.42 -3.23 -12.45
C GLY A 174 1.37 -2.04 -12.48
N SER A 175 1.57 -1.53 -13.70
CA SER A 175 2.35 -0.32 -13.96
C SER A 175 1.55 0.68 -14.79
N MET A 176 1.95 1.95 -14.75
CA MET A 176 1.39 3.01 -15.59
C MET A 176 2.50 3.97 -16.06
N PRO A 177 2.35 4.67 -17.19
CA PRO A 177 3.31 5.69 -17.60
C PRO A 177 3.44 6.82 -16.57
N ALA A 178 4.65 7.36 -16.42
CA ALA A 178 4.94 8.44 -15.47
C ALA A 178 4.07 9.69 -15.69
N GLU A 179 3.65 9.96 -16.93
CA GLU A 179 2.78 11.08 -17.29
C GLU A 179 1.38 10.99 -16.67
N VAL A 180 0.93 9.79 -16.29
CA VAL A 180 -0.40 9.54 -15.71
C VAL A 180 -0.31 9.36 -14.18
N ALA A 181 0.87 9.01 -13.66
CA ALA A 181 1.10 8.70 -12.25
C ALA A 181 0.78 9.85 -11.29
N VAL A 182 0.91 11.11 -11.74
CA VAL A 182 0.61 12.29 -10.92
C VAL A 182 -0.87 12.35 -10.56
N SER A 183 -1.77 12.10 -11.54
CA SER A 183 -3.22 12.12 -11.32
C SER A 183 -3.69 11.04 -10.34
N TYR A 184 -2.92 9.96 -10.19
CA TYR A 184 -3.21 8.81 -9.34
C TYR A 184 -2.10 8.55 -8.30
N ALA A 185 -1.47 9.60 -7.76
CA ALA A 185 -0.35 9.49 -6.82
C ALA A 185 -0.65 8.59 -5.60
N VAL A 186 -1.91 8.52 -5.16
CA VAL A 186 -2.32 7.64 -4.06
C VAL A 186 -2.15 6.14 -4.39
N SER A 187 -2.20 5.75 -5.67
CA SER A 187 -1.98 4.35 -6.12
C SER A 187 -0.54 3.87 -5.94
N LEU A 188 0.40 4.78 -5.70
CA LEU A 188 1.82 4.48 -5.52
C LEU A 188 2.15 4.03 -4.09
N ILE A 189 1.21 4.24 -3.16
CA ILE A 189 1.32 3.80 -1.77
C ILE A 189 1.46 2.27 -1.73
N ASN A 190 2.49 1.77 -1.06
CA ASN A 190 2.78 0.32 -0.95
C ASN A 190 3.07 -0.38 -2.30
N SER A 191 3.47 0.37 -3.34
CA SER A 191 3.86 -0.18 -4.65
C SER A 191 5.07 -1.13 -4.58
N GLY A 192 6.08 -0.83 -3.75
CA GLY A 192 7.27 -1.69 -3.60
C GLY A 192 6.93 -3.13 -3.17
N PRO A 193 6.28 -3.33 -2.01
CA PRO A 193 5.81 -4.64 -1.56
C PRO A 193 4.89 -5.36 -2.58
N ALA A 194 4.05 -4.62 -3.31
CA ALA A 194 3.22 -5.19 -4.37
C ALA A 194 4.06 -5.83 -5.49
N GLY A 195 5.23 -5.26 -5.82
CA GLY A 195 6.17 -5.86 -6.77
C GLY A 195 6.71 -7.21 -6.29
N GLY A 196 6.98 -7.34 -4.99
CA GLY A 196 7.35 -8.60 -4.36
C GLY A 196 6.25 -9.67 -4.51
N ALA A 197 4.99 -9.31 -4.30
CA ALA A 197 3.87 -10.25 -4.46
C ALA A 197 3.66 -10.69 -5.92
N ILE A 198 3.82 -9.79 -6.88
CA ILE A 198 3.82 -10.14 -8.31
C ILE A 198 4.96 -11.10 -8.63
N ALA A 199 6.14 -10.88 -8.05
CA ALA A 199 7.27 -11.79 -8.25
C ALA A 199 7.03 -13.17 -7.60
N ALA A 200 6.43 -13.22 -6.42
CA ALA A 200 6.01 -14.46 -5.78
C ALA A 200 4.97 -15.22 -6.62
N SER A 201 3.99 -14.51 -7.16
CA SER A 201 2.99 -15.04 -8.09
C SER A 201 3.64 -15.62 -9.36
N PHE A 202 4.64 -14.93 -9.93
CA PHE A 202 5.40 -15.44 -11.06
C PHE A 202 6.15 -16.74 -10.74
N VAL A 203 6.85 -16.80 -9.60
CA VAL A 203 7.54 -18.01 -9.14
C VAL A 203 6.55 -19.15 -8.86
N SER A 204 5.40 -18.84 -8.25
CA SER A 204 4.31 -19.78 -8.03
C SER A 204 3.83 -20.43 -9.34
N ARG A 205 3.61 -19.64 -10.39
CA ARG A 205 3.25 -20.16 -11.72
C ARG A 205 4.36 -21.02 -12.34
N LEU A 206 5.61 -20.54 -12.29
CA LEU A 206 6.77 -21.27 -12.85
C LEU A 206 7.00 -22.63 -12.19
N THR A 207 6.68 -22.75 -10.91
CA THR A 207 6.87 -23.98 -10.12
C THR A 207 5.62 -24.87 -10.08
N GLY A 208 4.55 -24.48 -10.78
CA GLY A 208 3.27 -25.20 -10.79
C GLY A 208 2.53 -25.17 -9.45
N ARG A 209 2.91 -24.28 -8.52
CA ARG A 209 2.30 -24.16 -7.19
C ARG A 209 1.20 -23.13 -7.20
N GLN A 210 -0.04 -23.56 -7.37
CA GLN A 210 -1.21 -22.69 -7.44
C GLN A 210 -1.50 -21.92 -6.14
N ARG A 211 -1.02 -22.43 -5.00
CA ARG A 211 -1.17 -21.82 -3.67
C ARG A 211 0.20 -21.60 -3.05
N ALA A 212 0.50 -20.36 -2.69
CA ALA A 212 1.77 -20.00 -2.09
C ALA A 212 1.66 -18.82 -1.13
N ILE A 213 2.55 -18.77 -0.14
CA ILE A 213 2.79 -17.61 0.70
C ILE A 213 4.10 -16.98 0.22
N GLY A 214 4.05 -15.74 -0.25
CA GLY A 214 5.25 -14.96 -0.55
C GLY A 214 5.70 -14.20 0.68
N ILE A 215 6.97 -14.33 1.05
CA ILE A 215 7.61 -13.54 2.11
C ILE A 215 8.82 -12.77 1.56
N ASP A 216 8.79 -11.44 1.65
CA ASP A 216 9.89 -10.54 1.31
C ASP A 216 10.44 -9.93 2.59
N MET A 217 11.59 -10.40 3.07
CA MET A 217 12.21 -9.85 4.28
C MET A 217 13.49 -9.11 3.92
N GLY A 218 13.47 -7.80 4.15
CA GLY A 218 14.59 -6.90 4.00
C GLY A 218 15.29 -6.59 5.33
N GLY A 219 15.93 -5.43 5.40
CA GLY A 219 16.60 -4.95 6.61
C GLY A 219 15.65 -4.41 7.69
N THR A 220 14.44 -3.97 7.34
CA THR A 220 13.55 -3.26 8.29
C THR A 220 12.22 -3.97 8.48
N THR A 221 11.69 -4.53 7.40
CA THR A 221 10.33 -5.09 7.36
C THR A 221 10.32 -6.47 6.71
N CYS A 222 9.22 -7.18 6.94
CA CYS A 222 8.83 -8.37 6.19
C CYS A 222 7.44 -8.14 5.60
N ASP A 223 7.31 -8.31 4.29
CA ASP A 223 6.05 -8.21 3.56
C ASP A 223 5.53 -9.62 3.23
N ILE A 224 4.29 -9.87 3.57
CA ILE A 224 3.64 -11.17 3.40
C ILE A 224 2.49 -11.03 2.41
N SER A 225 2.43 -11.94 1.44
CA SER A 225 1.38 -12.01 0.42
C SER A 225 0.83 -13.44 0.29
N VAL A 226 -0.47 -13.55 0.02
CA VAL A 226 -1.14 -14.83 -0.26
C VAL A 226 -1.38 -14.94 -1.76
N ILE A 227 -0.89 -16.03 -2.36
CA ILE A 227 -1.10 -16.37 -3.76
C ILE A 227 -2.09 -17.53 -3.83
N GLU A 228 -3.17 -17.37 -4.60
CA GLU A 228 -4.15 -18.42 -4.88
C GLU A 228 -4.50 -18.44 -6.36
N GLY A 229 -4.54 -19.63 -6.97
CA GLY A 229 -4.71 -19.77 -8.42
C GLY A 229 -3.56 -19.15 -9.22
N GLY A 230 -2.38 -19.02 -8.60
CA GLY A 230 -1.21 -18.39 -9.22
C GLY A 230 -1.28 -16.86 -9.33
N VAL A 231 -2.25 -16.20 -8.69
CA VAL A 231 -2.38 -14.73 -8.63
C VAL A 231 -2.37 -14.22 -7.19
N PRO A 232 -1.83 -13.01 -6.91
CA PRO A 232 -1.92 -12.42 -5.58
C PRO A 232 -3.37 -12.11 -5.21
N LYS A 233 -3.72 -12.26 -3.94
CA LYS A 233 -4.99 -11.73 -3.43
C LYS A 233 -5.01 -10.21 -3.50
N THR A 234 -6.17 -9.66 -3.79
CA THR A 234 -6.42 -8.21 -3.84
C THR A 234 -7.42 -7.80 -2.76
N THR A 235 -7.39 -6.52 -2.41
CA THR A 235 -8.30 -5.86 -1.49
C THR A 235 -8.62 -4.46 -2.03
N THR A 236 -9.80 -3.94 -1.72
CA THR A 236 -10.17 -2.53 -1.97
C THR A 236 -9.96 -1.66 -0.73
N TRP A 237 -9.44 -2.26 0.34
CA TRP A 237 -9.26 -1.66 1.65
C TRP A 237 -7.81 -1.77 2.09
N GLY A 238 -7.19 -0.62 2.28
CA GLY A 238 -5.85 -0.51 2.84
C GLY A 238 -5.67 0.79 3.61
N GLY A 239 -4.43 1.21 3.76
CA GLY A 239 -4.10 2.46 4.42
C GLY A 239 -2.61 2.62 4.64
N VAL A 240 -2.23 3.84 5.00
CA VAL A 240 -0.90 4.16 5.53
C VAL A 240 -1.11 4.75 6.90
N SER A 241 -0.44 4.17 7.90
CA SER A 241 -0.70 4.51 9.30
C SER A 241 -2.21 4.35 9.59
N GLU A 242 -2.87 5.36 10.15
CA GLU A 242 -4.32 5.34 10.44
C GLU A 242 -5.18 6.02 9.35
N TYR A 243 -4.60 6.35 8.19
CA TYR A 243 -5.33 6.95 7.07
C TYR A 243 -5.82 5.86 6.10
N PRO A 244 -7.15 5.66 5.97
CA PRO A 244 -7.69 4.63 5.09
C PRO A 244 -7.57 5.01 3.62
N VAL A 245 -7.09 4.07 2.80
CA VAL A 245 -7.07 4.17 1.34
C VAL A 245 -8.09 3.19 0.78
N LYS A 246 -8.99 3.68 -0.08
CA LYS A 246 -10.03 2.89 -0.73
C LYS A 246 -9.78 2.82 -2.24
N LEU A 247 -8.90 1.91 -2.63
CA LEU A 247 -8.54 1.60 -4.02
C LEU A 247 -8.21 0.11 -4.14
N PRO A 248 -8.41 -0.51 -5.33
CA PRO A 248 -7.88 -1.82 -5.61
C PRO A 248 -6.37 -1.86 -5.39
N MET A 249 -5.91 -2.80 -4.57
CA MET A 249 -4.49 -3.04 -4.29
C MET A 249 -4.26 -4.51 -3.96
N ILE A 250 -3.01 -4.96 -4.04
CA ILE A 250 -2.63 -6.28 -3.54
C ILE A 250 -2.82 -6.32 -2.02
N ASP A 251 -3.43 -7.39 -1.52
CA ASP A 251 -3.59 -7.65 -0.09
C ASP A 251 -2.25 -8.10 0.50
N LEU A 252 -1.58 -7.15 1.15
CA LEU A 252 -0.25 -7.32 1.73
C LEU A 252 -0.31 -7.05 3.22
N ARG A 253 0.48 -7.83 3.96
CA ARG A 253 0.74 -7.57 5.37
C ARG A 253 2.22 -7.32 5.58
N THR A 254 2.54 -6.06 5.85
CA THR A 254 3.86 -5.64 6.31
C THR A 254 3.95 -5.75 7.82
N ILE A 255 5.04 -6.30 8.33
CA ILE A 255 5.39 -6.32 9.75
C ILE A 255 6.81 -5.80 9.97
N GLY A 256 7.05 -5.21 11.15
CA GLY A 256 8.35 -4.73 11.60
C GLY A 256 9.30 -5.87 12.02
N ALA A 257 9.52 -6.83 11.13
CA ALA A 257 10.39 -7.97 11.32
C ALA A 257 11.36 -8.05 10.15
N GLY A 258 12.48 -7.34 10.23
CA GLY A 258 13.56 -7.33 9.24
C GLY A 258 14.88 -7.82 9.84
N GLY A 259 15.91 -7.91 9.00
CA GLY A 259 17.26 -8.27 9.44
C GLY A 259 17.84 -7.28 10.46
N GLY A 260 17.44 -6.03 10.44
CA GLY A 260 17.86 -4.97 11.35
C GLY A 260 16.93 -4.77 12.55
N SER A 261 15.87 -5.58 12.71
CA SER A 261 15.02 -5.50 13.90
C SER A 261 15.86 -5.71 15.16
N ILE A 262 15.75 -4.76 16.10
CA ILE A 262 16.58 -4.70 17.30
C ILE A 262 16.03 -5.66 18.35
N ALA A 263 16.92 -6.47 18.91
CA ALA A 263 16.62 -7.31 20.07
C ALA A 263 16.86 -6.53 21.37
N TRP A 264 15.91 -6.60 22.30
CA TRP A 264 16.01 -5.91 23.58
C TRP A 264 15.31 -6.70 24.68
N VAL A 265 15.78 -6.54 25.92
CA VAL A 265 15.20 -7.15 27.11
C VAL A 265 14.54 -6.04 27.92
N ASP A 266 13.25 -6.23 28.23
CA ASP A 266 12.47 -5.28 29.02
C ASP A 266 12.81 -5.35 30.52
N ASP A 267 12.22 -4.44 31.31
CA ASP A 267 12.44 -4.37 32.76
C ASP A 267 11.90 -5.60 33.51
N LEU A 268 11.06 -6.42 32.85
CA LEU A 268 10.53 -7.68 33.38
C LEU A 268 11.39 -8.90 32.97
N GLY A 269 12.47 -8.70 32.21
CA GLY A 269 13.35 -9.76 31.75
C GLY A 269 12.87 -10.52 30.52
N ALA A 270 11.82 -10.04 29.83
CA ALA A 270 11.34 -10.65 28.59
C ALA A 270 12.13 -10.13 27.37
N LEU A 271 12.50 -11.06 26.48
CA LEU A 271 13.17 -10.74 25.23
C LEU A 271 12.15 -10.36 24.15
N HIS A 272 12.39 -9.23 23.51
CA HIS A 272 11.61 -8.71 22.38
C HIS A 272 12.52 -8.51 21.17
N VAL A 273 11.92 -8.55 19.97
CA VAL A 273 12.61 -8.25 18.70
C VAL A 273 11.73 -7.33 17.88
N GLY A 274 12.21 -6.13 17.60
CA GLY A 274 11.42 -5.03 17.04
C GLY A 274 10.51 -4.36 18.07
N PRO A 275 9.62 -3.45 17.62
CA PRO A 275 9.45 -3.00 16.24
C PRO A 275 10.56 -2.06 15.76
N GLN A 276 11.44 -1.56 16.65
CA GLN A 276 12.56 -0.71 16.27
C GLN A 276 13.54 -1.47 15.36
N SER A 277 14.11 -0.75 14.40
CA SER A 277 15.10 -1.27 13.46
C SER A 277 16.36 -0.41 13.50
N ALA A 278 17.52 -1.05 13.36
CA ALA A 278 18.80 -0.39 13.17
C ALA A 278 18.97 0.19 11.74
N GLY A 279 18.02 -0.10 10.84
CA GLY A 279 18.06 0.32 9.45
C GLY A 279 19.30 -0.18 8.72
N SER A 280 19.76 0.59 7.74
CA SER A 280 21.06 0.37 7.09
C SER A 280 22.18 1.19 7.71
N ASP A 281 21.90 2.31 8.37
CA ASP A 281 22.89 3.20 8.99
C ASP A 281 22.33 3.69 10.34
N PRO A 282 22.94 3.34 11.50
CA PRO A 282 24.23 2.66 11.66
C PRO A 282 24.19 1.14 11.39
N GLY A 283 22.99 0.57 11.18
CA GLY A 283 22.80 -0.83 10.82
C GLY A 283 23.13 -1.84 11.92
N PRO A 284 23.05 -3.15 11.62
CA PRO A 284 23.51 -4.24 12.48
C PRO A 284 24.93 -4.04 13.02
N ALA A 285 25.20 -4.50 14.24
CA ALA A 285 26.52 -4.35 14.86
C ALA A 285 27.64 -5.01 14.04
N CYS A 286 27.35 -6.14 13.41
CA CYS A 286 28.25 -6.85 12.50
C CYS A 286 28.60 -6.08 11.24
N TYR A 287 27.90 -4.99 10.88
CA TYR A 287 28.33 -4.13 9.77
C TYR A 287 29.52 -3.26 10.17
N GLY A 288 29.65 -2.95 11.46
CA GLY A 288 30.76 -2.17 11.96
C GLY A 288 30.69 -0.68 11.64
N TRP A 289 29.53 -0.15 11.25
CA TRP A 289 29.29 1.28 10.99
C TRP A 289 28.92 2.10 12.23
N GLY A 290 29.06 1.52 13.42
CA GLY A 290 28.75 2.19 14.70
C GLY A 290 27.48 1.68 15.36
N GLY A 291 26.81 0.69 14.79
CA GLY A 291 25.69 0.00 15.45
C GLY A 291 26.20 -0.78 16.67
N GLU A 292 25.55 -0.60 17.82
CA GLU A 292 25.92 -1.26 19.09
C GLU A 292 24.82 -2.17 19.64
N LEU A 293 23.58 -2.04 19.14
CA LEU A 293 22.45 -2.84 19.58
C LEU A 293 22.35 -4.13 18.76
N PRO A 294 22.01 -5.27 19.39
CA PRO A 294 21.91 -6.55 18.68
C PRO A 294 20.70 -6.57 17.76
N THR A 295 20.88 -7.12 16.56
CA THR A 295 19.82 -7.28 15.56
C THR A 295 19.63 -8.74 15.14
N VAL A 296 18.59 -9.01 14.34
CA VAL A 296 18.37 -10.33 13.71
C VAL A 296 19.54 -10.74 12.81
N THR A 297 20.17 -9.80 12.10
CA THR A 297 21.36 -10.06 11.27
C THR A 297 22.55 -10.42 12.14
N ASP A 298 22.74 -9.76 13.29
CA ASP A 298 23.78 -10.10 14.26
C ASP A 298 23.60 -11.53 14.79
N ALA A 299 22.37 -11.90 15.13
CA ALA A 299 22.05 -13.26 15.58
C ALA A 299 22.36 -14.30 14.50
N ASN A 300 21.94 -14.07 13.25
CA ASN A 300 22.28 -14.95 12.12
C ASN A 300 23.80 -15.01 11.84
N CYS A 301 24.53 -13.91 12.08
CA CYS A 301 25.99 -13.86 11.97
C CYS A 301 26.67 -14.73 13.04
N VAL A 302 26.26 -14.59 14.31
CA VAL A 302 26.78 -15.40 15.43
C VAL A 302 26.49 -16.89 15.25
N LEU A 303 25.30 -17.22 14.77
CA LEU A 303 24.90 -18.61 14.49
C LEU A 303 25.60 -19.21 13.24
N GLY A 304 26.47 -18.46 12.57
CA GLY A 304 27.20 -18.92 11.39
C GLY A 304 26.35 -19.12 10.15
N ARG A 305 25.13 -18.56 10.11
CA ARG A 305 24.21 -18.65 8.95
C ARG A 305 24.61 -17.68 7.83
N LEU A 306 25.36 -16.64 8.17
CA LEU A 306 25.96 -15.70 7.23
C LEU A 306 27.46 -15.97 7.10
N ASN A 307 27.99 -15.97 5.88
CA ASN A 307 29.43 -16.02 5.65
C ASN A 307 30.03 -14.62 5.85
N PRO A 308 30.87 -14.40 6.89
CA PRO A 308 31.38 -13.07 7.19
C PRO A 308 32.28 -12.47 6.10
N ARG A 309 32.88 -13.30 5.24
CA ARG A 309 33.81 -12.88 4.18
C ARG A 309 33.18 -12.81 2.79
N TYR A 310 31.88 -13.07 2.69
CA TYR A 310 31.18 -13.12 1.40
C TYR A 310 29.84 -12.39 1.42
N PHE A 311 29.67 -11.44 2.34
CA PHE A 311 28.48 -10.61 2.35
C PHE A 311 28.49 -9.63 1.17
N LEU A 312 27.32 -9.34 0.59
CA LEU A 312 27.18 -8.54 -0.64
C LEU A 312 28.10 -9.00 -1.80
N GLY A 313 28.27 -10.32 -1.96
CA GLY A 313 29.14 -10.90 -2.98
C GLY A 313 30.64 -10.67 -2.71
N GLY A 314 31.03 -10.61 -1.43
CA GLY A 314 32.42 -10.39 -1.00
C GLY A 314 32.87 -8.93 -1.05
N ARG A 315 31.96 -7.98 -1.29
CA ARG A 315 32.26 -6.54 -1.26
C ARG A 315 32.32 -5.98 0.15
N PHE A 316 31.84 -6.76 1.13
CA PHE A 316 31.71 -6.31 2.50
C PHE A 316 32.01 -7.45 3.48
N ASP A 317 32.96 -7.20 4.38
CA ASP A 317 33.31 -8.14 5.44
C ASP A 317 32.54 -7.80 6.72
N LEU A 318 31.71 -8.73 7.18
CA LEU A 318 31.05 -8.63 8.47
C LEU A 318 32.08 -8.73 9.61
N LYS A 319 31.72 -8.17 10.77
CA LYS A 319 32.48 -8.17 12.01
C LYS A 319 31.77 -9.03 13.07
N PRO A 320 31.92 -10.37 13.07
CA PRO A 320 31.26 -11.25 14.02
C PRO A 320 31.50 -10.86 15.48
N ASP A 321 32.72 -10.42 15.81
CA ASP A 321 33.08 -10.01 17.18
C ASP A 321 32.16 -8.89 17.72
N ARG A 322 31.75 -7.96 16.86
CA ARG A 322 30.81 -6.88 17.25
C ARG A 322 29.39 -7.40 17.49
N ALA A 323 28.94 -8.39 16.70
CA ALA A 323 27.66 -9.05 16.95
C ALA A 323 27.68 -9.83 18.27
N ILE A 324 28.77 -10.54 18.55
CA ILE A 324 28.98 -11.27 19.81
C ILE A 324 28.91 -10.31 20.98
N GLU A 325 29.63 -9.18 20.93
CA GLU A 325 29.64 -8.18 22.00
C GLU A 325 28.25 -7.56 22.22
N ALA A 326 27.56 -7.17 21.14
CA ALA A 326 26.22 -6.59 21.22
C ALA A 326 25.20 -7.57 21.83
N ILE A 327 25.16 -8.82 21.35
CA ILE A 327 24.23 -9.84 21.86
C ILE A 327 24.57 -10.18 23.31
N LYS A 328 25.86 -10.33 23.65
CA LYS A 328 26.30 -10.62 25.00
C LYS A 328 25.81 -9.55 25.98
N ARG A 329 26.13 -8.29 25.70
CA ARG A 329 25.86 -7.16 26.59
C ARG A 329 24.37 -6.89 26.78
N HIS A 330 23.59 -6.97 25.69
CA HIS A 330 22.21 -6.50 25.70
C HIS A 330 21.17 -7.59 25.91
N VAL A 331 21.54 -8.87 25.71
CA VAL A 331 20.61 -10.00 25.84
C VAL A 331 21.20 -11.09 26.74
N ALA A 332 22.36 -11.66 26.40
CA ALA A 332 22.87 -12.86 27.06
C ALA A 332 23.15 -12.65 28.55
N ASP A 333 23.91 -11.60 28.90
CA ASP A 333 24.27 -11.28 30.28
C ASP A 333 23.03 -10.90 31.13
N LYS A 334 22.03 -10.25 30.51
CA LYS A 334 20.78 -9.88 31.20
C LYS A 334 19.89 -11.07 31.52
N MET A 335 19.93 -12.10 30.68
CA MET A 335 19.08 -13.29 30.80
C MET A 335 19.80 -14.50 31.39
N GLY A 336 21.11 -14.41 31.64
CA GLY A 336 21.93 -15.52 32.12
C GLY A 336 22.11 -16.64 31.08
N LEU A 337 22.18 -16.28 29.80
CA LEU A 337 22.33 -17.20 28.68
C LEU A 337 23.75 -17.17 28.10
N THR A 338 24.12 -18.20 27.35
CA THR A 338 25.26 -18.10 26.42
C THR A 338 24.91 -17.19 25.24
N VAL A 339 25.94 -16.71 24.51
CA VAL A 339 25.73 -15.82 23.35
C VAL A 339 24.98 -16.55 22.24
N GLU A 340 25.28 -17.83 22.03
CA GLU A 340 24.65 -18.70 21.04
C GLU A 340 23.17 -18.97 21.37
N GLU A 341 22.84 -19.23 22.64
CA GLU A 341 21.46 -19.40 23.09
C GLU A 341 20.67 -18.09 22.93
N ALA A 342 21.27 -16.95 23.30
CA ALA A 342 20.66 -15.65 23.10
C ALA A 342 20.40 -15.36 21.61
N ALA A 343 21.39 -15.61 20.74
CA ALA A 343 21.24 -15.46 19.30
C ALA A 343 20.14 -16.36 18.72
N LEU A 344 20.08 -17.62 19.15
CA LEU A 344 19.03 -18.55 18.74
C LEU A 344 17.64 -18.07 19.20
N ASN A 345 17.52 -17.54 20.41
CA ASN A 345 16.25 -17.03 20.92
C ASN A 345 15.78 -15.77 20.17
N ILE A 346 16.70 -14.88 19.76
CA ILE A 346 16.38 -13.74 18.89
C ILE A 346 15.75 -14.24 17.57
N VAL A 347 16.36 -15.25 16.93
CA VAL A 347 15.83 -15.85 15.69
C VAL A 347 14.45 -16.49 15.92
N LYS A 348 14.28 -17.24 17.02
CA LYS A 348 12.99 -17.87 17.36
C LYS A 348 11.88 -16.84 17.54
N ILE A 349 12.16 -15.71 18.19
CA ILE A 349 11.16 -14.66 18.42
C ILE A 349 10.76 -13.98 17.11
N VAL A 350 11.73 -13.62 16.25
CA VAL A 350 11.37 -13.01 14.96
C VAL A 350 10.61 -14.01 14.07
N ASN A 351 10.98 -15.29 14.09
CA ASN A 351 10.24 -16.34 13.39
C ASN A 351 8.82 -16.53 13.93
N ALA A 352 8.63 -16.52 15.25
CA ALA A 352 7.31 -16.58 15.87
C ALA A 352 6.44 -15.36 15.50
N ASN A 353 7.02 -14.16 15.43
CA ASN A 353 6.33 -12.95 15.01
C ASN A 353 5.91 -13.00 13.54
N MET A 354 6.80 -13.47 12.65
CA MET A 354 6.47 -13.71 11.24
C MET A 354 5.42 -14.80 11.07
N GLY A 355 5.53 -15.92 11.80
CA GLY A 355 4.55 -17.01 11.79
C GLY A 355 3.15 -16.56 12.20
N LYS A 356 3.03 -15.77 13.29
CA LYS A 356 1.75 -15.15 13.71
C LYS A 356 1.16 -14.26 12.61
N ALA A 357 1.99 -13.48 11.93
CA ALA A 357 1.54 -12.61 10.85
C ALA A 357 1.07 -13.40 9.63
N ILE A 358 1.77 -14.50 9.27
CA ILE A 358 1.34 -15.41 8.20
C ILE A 358 0.00 -16.05 8.55
N SER A 359 -0.18 -16.55 9.77
CA SER A 359 -1.44 -17.15 10.22
C SER A 359 -2.61 -16.16 10.15
N LYS A 360 -2.38 -14.88 10.44
CA LYS A 360 -3.40 -13.83 10.37
C LYS A 360 -3.90 -13.55 8.96
N VAL A 361 -3.05 -13.68 7.95
CA VAL A 361 -3.45 -13.47 6.54
C VAL A 361 -3.92 -14.75 5.85
N SER A 362 -3.69 -15.92 6.46
CA SER A 362 -4.03 -17.23 5.89
C SER A 362 -5.02 -18.00 6.76
N VAL A 363 -4.57 -18.64 7.84
CA VAL A 363 -5.39 -19.52 8.71
C VAL A 363 -6.64 -18.82 9.24
N GLU A 364 -6.52 -17.58 9.71
CA GLU A 364 -7.68 -16.80 10.19
C GLU A 364 -8.70 -16.47 9.10
N LYS A 365 -8.29 -16.56 7.82
CA LYS A 365 -9.16 -16.43 6.64
C LYS A 365 -9.65 -17.78 6.09
N GLY A 366 -9.36 -18.90 6.78
CA GLY A 366 -9.85 -20.24 6.45
C GLY A 366 -8.95 -21.06 5.52
N TYR A 367 -7.70 -20.66 5.29
CA TYR A 367 -6.76 -21.44 4.49
C TYR A 367 -6.07 -22.56 5.28
N ASP A 368 -5.88 -23.71 4.64
CA ASP A 368 -5.01 -24.78 5.12
C ASP A 368 -3.61 -24.62 4.52
N LEU A 369 -2.63 -24.25 5.35
CA LEU A 369 -1.26 -23.97 4.88
C LEU A 369 -0.50 -25.20 4.41
N ARG A 370 -0.96 -26.42 4.71
CA ARG A 370 -0.34 -27.67 4.24
C ARG A 370 -0.42 -27.80 2.72
N ASP A 371 -1.40 -27.14 2.10
CA ASP A 371 -1.60 -27.07 0.64
C ASP A 371 -0.73 -25.98 -0.03
N PHE A 372 -0.02 -25.17 0.75
CA PHE A 372 0.75 -24.02 0.25
C PHE A 372 2.23 -24.37 0.07
N ALA A 373 2.92 -23.59 -0.77
CA ALA A 373 4.38 -23.48 -0.75
C ALA A 373 4.80 -22.12 -0.14
N LEU A 374 5.93 -22.08 0.55
CA LEU A 374 6.52 -20.83 1.06
C LEU A 374 7.57 -20.33 0.05
N ILE A 375 7.32 -19.19 -0.57
CA ILE A 375 8.27 -18.54 -1.48
C ILE A 375 8.99 -17.45 -0.69
N ALA A 376 10.26 -17.71 -0.36
CA ALA A 376 11.06 -16.82 0.47
C ALA A 376 12.07 -16.03 -0.36
N PHE A 377 12.00 -14.70 -0.26
CA PHE A 377 12.86 -13.78 -1.00
C PHE A 377 13.13 -12.49 -0.21
N GLY A 378 13.86 -11.56 -0.82
CA GLY A 378 14.53 -10.49 -0.10
C GLY A 378 15.88 -10.95 0.46
N GLY A 379 16.57 -10.04 1.13
CA GLY A 379 17.93 -10.28 1.63
C GLY A 379 18.01 -11.20 2.85
N ALA A 380 16.93 -11.28 3.64
CA ALA A 380 16.94 -11.99 4.92
C ALA A 380 16.00 -13.21 4.96
N ALA A 381 14.89 -13.23 4.22
CA ALA A 381 13.85 -14.26 4.40
C ALA A 381 14.35 -15.71 4.21
N PRO A 382 15.24 -16.01 3.24
CA PRO A 382 15.76 -17.36 3.06
C PRO A 382 16.43 -17.96 4.31
N LEU A 383 17.00 -17.12 5.20
CA LEU A 383 17.64 -17.56 6.45
C LEU A 383 16.63 -18.10 7.49
N HIS A 384 15.35 -17.76 7.31
CA HIS A 384 14.26 -18.06 8.22
C HIS A 384 13.25 -19.08 7.62
N ALA A 385 13.33 -19.34 6.32
CA ALA A 385 12.28 -20.02 5.56
C ALA A 385 11.98 -21.45 6.04
N CYS A 386 13.00 -22.25 6.35
CA CYS A 386 12.80 -23.64 6.79
C CYS A 386 12.09 -23.72 8.15
N GLU A 387 12.53 -22.95 9.13
CA GLU A 387 11.90 -22.92 10.46
C GLU A 387 10.47 -22.36 10.41
N LEU A 388 10.23 -21.35 9.56
CA LEU A 388 8.89 -20.81 9.33
C LEU A 388 7.98 -21.86 8.69
N ALA A 389 8.46 -22.57 7.67
CA ALA A 389 7.69 -23.60 7.00
C ALA A 389 7.36 -24.76 7.94
N GLU A 390 8.32 -25.21 8.75
CA GLU A 390 8.10 -26.25 9.75
C GLU A 390 7.05 -25.82 10.79
N GLY A 391 7.18 -24.60 11.35
CA GLY A 391 6.23 -24.08 12.34
C GLY A 391 4.82 -23.82 11.81
N LEU A 392 4.65 -23.73 10.49
CA LEU A 392 3.37 -23.51 9.79
C LEU A 392 2.86 -24.76 9.05
N GLU A 393 3.53 -25.90 9.21
CA GLU A 393 3.24 -27.16 8.50
C GLU A 393 3.24 -27.03 6.96
N ILE A 394 4.02 -26.10 6.42
CA ILE A 394 4.18 -25.90 4.98
C ILE A 394 5.18 -26.93 4.43
N GLY A 395 4.70 -27.86 3.60
CA GLY A 395 5.53 -28.97 3.09
C GLY A 395 6.50 -28.61 1.97
N THR A 396 6.57 -27.36 1.51
CA THR A 396 7.46 -26.95 0.41
C THR A 396 7.97 -25.53 0.61
N VAL A 397 9.30 -25.37 0.56
CA VAL A 397 9.98 -24.07 0.53
C VAL A 397 10.60 -23.86 -0.85
N ILE A 398 10.41 -22.67 -1.42
CA ILE A 398 10.98 -22.23 -2.69
C ILE A 398 11.81 -20.98 -2.43
N ILE A 399 13.11 -21.05 -2.73
CA ILE A 399 14.03 -19.91 -2.66
C ILE A 399 14.52 -19.61 -4.08
N PRO A 400 14.05 -18.53 -4.71
CA PRO A 400 14.50 -18.17 -6.05
C PRO A 400 15.98 -17.80 -6.08
N PHE A 401 16.65 -18.09 -7.20
CA PHE A 401 18.08 -17.78 -7.38
C PHE A 401 18.37 -16.28 -7.16
N MET A 402 17.51 -15.40 -7.70
CA MET A 402 17.61 -13.95 -7.53
C MET A 402 16.81 -13.44 -6.31
N ASN A 403 16.77 -14.17 -5.20
CA ASN A 403 15.97 -13.82 -4.01
C ASN A 403 16.15 -12.36 -3.55
N GLY A 404 17.40 -11.88 -3.42
CA GLY A 404 17.68 -10.51 -2.97
C GLY A 404 17.26 -9.40 -3.95
N GLY A 405 16.95 -9.73 -5.20
CA GLY A 405 16.49 -8.78 -6.23
C GLY A 405 15.14 -9.16 -6.83
N LEU A 406 14.38 -10.06 -6.20
CA LEU A 406 13.21 -10.67 -6.82
C LEU A 406 12.08 -9.65 -7.04
N SER A 407 11.92 -8.67 -6.14
CA SER A 407 10.91 -7.61 -6.30
C SER A 407 11.17 -6.75 -7.55
N ALA A 408 12.43 -6.58 -7.94
CA ALA A 408 12.80 -5.95 -9.22
C ALA A 408 12.42 -6.81 -10.45
N VAL A 409 12.43 -8.13 -10.31
CA VAL A 409 11.89 -9.04 -11.35
C VAL A 409 10.38 -8.86 -11.45
N GLY A 410 9.67 -8.76 -10.32
CA GLY A 410 8.23 -8.47 -10.29
C GLY A 410 7.87 -7.17 -11.01
N LEU A 411 8.65 -6.11 -10.78
CA LEU A 411 8.57 -4.84 -11.49
C LEU A 411 8.80 -5.00 -13.01
N ALA A 412 9.77 -5.83 -13.42
CA ALA A 412 10.12 -5.99 -14.83
C ALA A 412 9.09 -6.79 -15.63
N ILE A 413 8.36 -7.70 -14.99
CA ILE A 413 7.34 -8.55 -15.62
C ILE A 413 5.92 -7.99 -15.45
N SER A 414 5.77 -6.88 -14.73
CA SER A 414 4.46 -6.28 -14.51
C SER A 414 3.87 -5.73 -15.79
N GLU A 415 2.58 -5.96 -15.97
CA GLU A 415 1.84 -5.44 -17.11
C GLU A 415 1.31 -4.04 -16.82
N VAL A 416 0.93 -3.32 -17.87
CA VAL A 416 0.22 -2.06 -17.70
C VAL A 416 -1.23 -2.37 -17.34
N GLN A 417 -1.69 -1.86 -16.20
CA GLN A 417 -3.00 -2.17 -15.66
C GLN A 417 -3.68 -0.89 -15.18
N HIS A 418 -4.97 -0.76 -15.53
CA HIS A 418 -5.82 0.34 -15.09
C HIS A 418 -7.14 -0.21 -14.58
N ASP A 419 -7.47 0.13 -13.34
CA ASP A 419 -8.76 -0.23 -12.73
C ASP A 419 -9.74 0.94 -12.83
N TYR A 420 -10.94 0.67 -13.33
CA TYR A 420 -12.01 1.65 -13.37
C TYR A 420 -13.25 1.11 -12.66
N VAL A 421 -13.78 1.91 -11.75
CA VAL A 421 -14.94 1.56 -10.93
C VAL A 421 -16.08 2.53 -11.20
N LYS A 422 -17.31 2.02 -11.17
CA LYS A 422 -18.53 2.81 -11.19
C LYS A 422 -19.51 2.26 -10.16
N THR A 423 -19.93 3.11 -9.24
CA THR A 423 -20.93 2.71 -8.24
C THR A 423 -22.33 2.75 -8.82
N ILE A 424 -23.08 1.66 -8.66
CA ILE A 424 -24.49 1.56 -9.05
C ILE A 424 -25.32 1.28 -7.79
N ALA A 425 -26.12 2.25 -7.37
CA ALA A 425 -26.98 2.13 -6.19
C ALA A 425 -28.35 1.54 -6.53
N LYS A 426 -28.38 0.33 -7.13
CA LYS A 426 -29.62 -0.37 -7.51
C LYS A 426 -29.65 -1.80 -6.99
N LYS A 427 -30.85 -2.30 -6.73
CA LYS A 427 -31.08 -3.73 -6.46
C LYS A 427 -30.94 -4.52 -7.77
N ALA A 428 -30.47 -5.76 -7.68
CA ALA A 428 -30.32 -6.64 -8.84
C ALA A 428 -31.62 -6.81 -9.64
N GLN A 429 -32.79 -6.88 -8.97
CA GLN A 429 -34.10 -6.99 -9.62
C GLN A 429 -34.48 -5.73 -10.42
N GLY A 430 -33.87 -4.59 -10.11
CA GLY A 430 -34.10 -3.32 -10.80
C GLY A 430 -33.04 -2.98 -11.85
N LEU A 431 -32.13 -3.92 -12.15
CA LEU A 431 -31.09 -3.80 -13.17
C LEU A 431 -31.40 -4.79 -14.29
N SER A 432 -31.60 -4.28 -15.51
CA SER A 432 -31.68 -5.15 -16.67
C SER A 432 -30.27 -5.62 -17.08
N PRO A 433 -30.11 -6.82 -17.66
CA PRO A 433 -28.82 -7.27 -18.19
C PRO A 433 -28.21 -6.27 -19.20
N GLU A 434 -29.04 -5.59 -19.98
CA GLU A 434 -28.62 -4.59 -20.97
C GLU A 434 -28.07 -3.33 -20.30
N GLU A 435 -28.71 -2.86 -19.22
CA GLU A 435 -28.22 -1.72 -18.43
C GLU A 435 -26.86 -2.04 -17.79
N LEU A 436 -26.73 -3.23 -17.18
CA LEU A 436 -25.48 -3.67 -16.57
C LEU A 436 -24.36 -3.82 -17.62
N LEU A 437 -24.66 -4.41 -18.78
CA LEU A 437 -23.72 -4.54 -19.89
C LEU A 437 -23.26 -3.17 -20.40
N ALA A 438 -24.16 -2.20 -20.52
CA ALA A 438 -23.82 -0.85 -20.97
C ALA A 438 -22.82 -0.17 -20.01
N HIS A 439 -22.96 -0.36 -18.70
CA HIS A 439 -22.01 0.16 -17.72
C HIS A 439 -20.63 -0.49 -17.84
N PHE A 440 -20.55 -1.80 -18.00
CA PHE A 440 -19.28 -2.48 -18.24
C PHE A 440 -18.62 -2.04 -19.54
N GLN A 441 -19.40 -1.87 -20.61
CA GLN A 441 -18.90 -1.39 -21.89
C GLN A 441 -18.37 0.05 -21.80
N GLU A 442 -19.03 0.94 -21.05
CA GLU A 442 -18.56 2.30 -20.79
C GLU A 442 -17.18 2.30 -20.11
N LEU A 443 -17.01 1.49 -19.06
CA LEU A 443 -15.72 1.34 -18.35
C LEU A 443 -14.65 0.71 -19.25
N GLN A 444 -15.01 -0.32 -20.02
CA GLN A 444 -14.10 -0.96 -20.97
C GLN A 444 -13.61 0.04 -22.03
N GLN A 445 -14.51 0.84 -22.62
CA GLN A 445 -14.10 1.84 -23.61
C GLN A 445 -13.18 2.90 -23.02
N LYS A 446 -13.41 3.31 -21.76
CA LYS A 446 -12.51 4.22 -21.04
C LYS A 446 -11.11 3.62 -20.89
N GLY A 447 -11.02 2.36 -20.46
CA GLY A 447 -9.74 1.66 -20.31
C GLY A 447 -9.02 1.44 -21.63
N LEU A 448 -9.72 1.01 -22.68
CA LEU A 448 -9.13 0.86 -24.02
C LEU A 448 -8.62 2.19 -24.58
N ALA A 449 -9.32 3.30 -24.33
CA ALA A 449 -8.87 4.63 -24.72
C ALA A 449 -7.66 5.12 -23.91
N GLN A 450 -7.52 4.70 -22.65
CA GLN A 450 -6.32 4.95 -21.85
C GLN A 450 -5.12 4.16 -22.42
N LEU A 451 -5.24 2.84 -22.57
CA LEU A 451 -4.18 1.99 -23.13
C LEU A 451 -3.69 2.49 -24.51
N GLN A 452 -4.61 2.92 -25.37
CA GLN A 452 -4.28 3.48 -26.67
C GLN A 452 -3.48 4.80 -26.57
N ARG A 453 -3.84 5.70 -25.64
CA ARG A 453 -3.05 6.92 -25.37
C ARG A 453 -1.65 6.60 -24.85
N GLU A 454 -1.49 5.46 -24.20
CA GLU A 454 -0.22 4.94 -23.71
C GLU A 454 0.53 4.11 -24.76
N GLY A 455 0.03 4.05 -26.00
CA GLY A 455 0.68 3.37 -27.12
C GLY A 455 0.61 1.85 -27.05
N ILE A 456 -0.37 1.29 -26.34
CA ILE A 456 -0.66 -0.15 -26.28
C ILE A 456 -1.80 -0.45 -27.25
N ASP A 457 -1.65 -1.49 -28.06
CA ASP A 457 -2.68 -1.90 -29.01
C ASP A 457 -3.88 -2.51 -28.27
N ARG A 458 -5.10 -2.18 -28.73
CA ARG A 458 -6.34 -2.75 -28.20
C ARG A 458 -6.38 -4.27 -28.32
N SER A 459 -5.72 -4.85 -29.33
CA SER A 459 -5.67 -6.31 -29.51
C SER A 459 -4.84 -7.03 -28.43
N GLN A 460 -4.02 -6.30 -27.68
CA GLN A 460 -3.22 -6.83 -26.58
C GLN A 460 -3.92 -6.69 -25.22
N ALA A 461 -5.03 -5.95 -25.16
CA ALA A 461 -5.73 -5.69 -23.91
C ALA A 461 -6.52 -6.92 -23.46
N VAL A 462 -6.27 -7.34 -22.22
CA VAL A 462 -7.12 -8.30 -21.50
C VAL A 462 -8.12 -7.48 -20.68
N ILE A 463 -9.41 -7.80 -20.81
CA ILE A 463 -10.50 -7.11 -20.10
C ILE A 463 -11.11 -8.09 -19.10
N GLU A 464 -11.04 -7.72 -17.83
CA GLU A 464 -11.67 -8.46 -16.73
C GLU A 464 -12.81 -7.62 -16.15
N TRP A 465 -13.99 -8.24 -16.01
CA TRP A 465 -15.13 -7.62 -15.37
C TRP A 465 -15.38 -8.25 -14.00
N SER A 466 -15.67 -7.43 -13.01
CA SER A 466 -16.10 -7.87 -11.69
C SER A 466 -17.16 -6.91 -11.15
N ALA A 467 -17.93 -7.37 -10.16
CA ALA A 467 -18.93 -6.57 -9.48
C ALA A 467 -18.83 -6.77 -7.97
N ASP A 468 -18.80 -5.66 -7.23
CA ASP A 468 -18.94 -5.65 -5.78
C ASP A 468 -20.42 -5.77 -5.43
N MET A 469 -20.83 -6.93 -4.90
CA MET A 469 -22.22 -7.28 -4.62
C MET A 469 -22.42 -7.66 -3.16
N ARG A 470 -23.63 -7.42 -2.64
CA ARG A 470 -24.04 -7.82 -1.29
C ARG A 470 -25.51 -8.16 -1.23
N TYR A 471 -25.90 -8.99 -0.26
CA TYR A 471 -27.31 -9.22 0.04
C TYR A 471 -27.93 -7.97 0.67
N GLU A 472 -29.24 -7.81 0.49
CA GLU A 472 -29.99 -6.72 1.12
C GLU A 472 -29.86 -6.80 2.65
N GLY A 473 -29.57 -5.66 3.29
CA GLY A 473 -29.31 -5.57 4.73
C GLY A 473 -27.85 -5.78 5.13
N GLN A 474 -26.96 -6.22 4.23
CA GLN A 474 -25.52 -6.30 4.51
C GLN A 474 -24.84 -4.94 4.32
N SER A 475 -23.79 -4.70 5.10
CA SER A 475 -22.98 -3.46 5.06
C SER A 475 -21.72 -3.58 4.20
N TRP A 476 -21.36 -4.79 3.77
CA TRP A 476 -20.11 -5.07 3.08
C TRP A 476 -20.35 -5.87 1.81
N GLU A 477 -19.57 -5.54 0.80
CA GLU A 477 -19.59 -6.12 -0.53
C GLU A 477 -18.57 -7.25 -0.68
N LEU A 478 -18.88 -8.23 -1.52
CA LEU A 478 -17.95 -9.22 -2.04
C LEU A 478 -17.70 -8.94 -3.51
N ASN A 479 -16.43 -8.93 -3.93
CA ASN A 479 -16.08 -8.83 -5.33
C ASN A 479 -16.30 -10.18 -6.03
N VAL A 480 -17.12 -10.18 -7.07
CA VAL A 480 -17.46 -11.39 -7.83
C VAL A 480 -17.06 -11.18 -9.31
N PRO A 481 -16.26 -12.09 -9.89
CA PRO A 481 -15.96 -12.06 -11.32
C PRO A 481 -17.23 -12.17 -12.17
N ILE A 482 -17.33 -11.36 -13.22
CA ILE A 482 -18.44 -11.38 -14.18
C ILE A 482 -17.87 -11.80 -15.53
N ALA A 483 -18.29 -12.96 -16.03
CA ALA A 483 -17.92 -13.37 -17.38
C ALA A 483 -18.73 -12.56 -18.41
N PRO A 484 -18.09 -11.98 -19.45
CA PRO A 484 -18.83 -11.51 -20.61
C PRO A 484 -19.61 -12.71 -21.18
N ARG A 485 -20.89 -12.51 -21.49
CA ARG A 485 -21.64 -13.54 -22.23
C ARG A 485 -20.92 -13.71 -23.57
N ASN A 486 -20.33 -14.89 -23.81
CA ASN A 486 -19.86 -15.25 -25.15
C ASN A 486 -21.08 -15.13 -26.07
N SER A 487 -21.04 -14.15 -26.97
CA SER A 487 -22.05 -13.95 -28.01
C SER A 487 -22.08 -15.13 -28.98
#